data_AF-A0A0L0VAL7-F1
#
_entry.id   AF-A0A0L0VAL7-F1
#
_cell.length_a   1.000
_cell.length_b   1.000
_cell.length_c   1.000
_cell.angle_alpha   90.00
_cell.angle_beta   90.00
_cell.angle_gamma   90.00
#
_symmetry.space_group_name_H-M   'P 1'
#
loop_
_entity.id
_entity.type
_entity.pdbx_description
1 polymer ?
#
loop_
_entity_poly.entity_id
_entity_poly.type
_entity_poly.pdbx_seq_one_letter_code
_entity_poly.pdbx_strand_id
1 'polypeptide(L)'
;MLKVRSLVGKLLIHKIVSSIHSIPWDQIKLKTNVNGKPYLVRRLQDPSLVPDRCFNFNISHDGSMVVCSFSESRRRTAAKEGEVSRGNLSPSGGGQDRHEIGVDVMEYKLPRSEKTVAEFRSLLEDHLSPGEKRMVDARSTSFSDDDDNQRSVLDGLLQIWTFKESIIKALGCGLRRELNTISLSNLTHHSDIELEDPLEIIEAGRQKDFVLPDRSSNLVVSFDGKEDRNWRFWNVVWTCPTQPSSMKPPSKYILSAAVNSFSPDILSSELIHPVVFKTVSDLLPSY
;
A
#
# COMPACT_ATOMS: atom_id res chain seq x y z
N MET A 1 1.66 21.03 7.18
CA MET A 1 1.65 19.54 7.32
C MET A 1 1.53 18.79 5.99
N LEU A 2 0.51 19.00 5.14
CA LEU A 2 0.40 18.27 3.85
C LEU A 2 1.63 18.45 2.94
N LYS A 3 2.11 19.69 2.77
CA LYS A 3 3.30 20.01 1.96
C LYS A 3 4.57 19.28 2.43
N VAL A 4 4.72 19.03 3.73
CA VAL A 4 5.88 18.33 4.30
C VAL A 4 5.83 16.84 3.95
N ARG A 5 4.68 16.18 4.15
CA ARG A 5 4.50 14.76 3.81
C ARG A 5 4.69 14.49 2.33
N SER A 6 4.18 15.37 1.46
CA SER A 6 4.40 15.27 0.01
C SER A 6 5.89 15.43 -0.38
N LEU A 7 6.62 16.32 0.29
CA LEU A 7 8.07 16.46 0.08
C LEU A 7 8.81 15.21 0.54
N VAL A 8 8.53 14.71 1.75
CA VAL A 8 9.16 13.49 2.30
C VAL A 8 8.88 12.30 1.40
N GLY A 9 7.66 12.13 0.89
CA GLY A 9 7.34 11.07 -0.07
C GLY A 9 8.19 11.16 -1.34
N LYS A 10 8.41 12.37 -1.87
CA LYS A 10 9.30 12.57 -3.02
C LYS A 10 10.76 12.23 -2.70
N LEU A 11 11.27 12.66 -1.55
CA LEU A 11 12.63 12.35 -1.09
C LEU A 11 12.81 10.83 -0.93
N LEU A 12 11.81 10.14 -0.38
CA LEU A 12 11.82 8.69 -0.19
C LEU A 12 11.97 7.96 -1.52
N ILE A 13 11.21 8.34 -2.56
CA ILE A 13 11.35 7.75 -3.89
C ILE A 13 12.71 8.03 -4.50
N HIS A 14 13.20 9.27 -4.39
CA HIS A 14 14.51 9.62 -4.93
C HIS A 14 15.62 8.79 -4.25
N LYS A 15 15.55 8.61 -2.93
CA LYS A 15 16.47 7.76 -2.18
C LYS A 15 16.41 6.31 -2.67
N ILE A 16 15.21 5.72 -2.75
CA ILE A 16 15.01 4.33 -3.21
C ILE A 16 15.58 4.15 -4.62
N VAL A 17 15.20 5.00 -5.57
CA VAL A 17 15.62 4.91 -6.97
C VAL A 17 17.13 5.11 -7.11
N SER A 18 17.71 6.09 -6.40
CA SER A 18 19.14 6.35 -6.44
C SER A 18 19.94 5.18 -5.85
N SER A 19 19.48 4.59 -4.74
CA SER A 19 20.16 3.46 -4.11
C SER A 19 20.04 2.15 -4.89
N ILE A 20 18.91 1.87 -5.53
CA ILE A 20 18.69 0.61 -6.25
C ILE A 20 19.28 0.64 -7.67
N HIS A 21 19.14 1.78 -8.36
CA HIS A 21 19.50 1.89 -9.78
C HIS A 21 20.77 2.72 -10.03
N SER A 22 21.42 3.23 -8.97
CA SER A 22 22.60 4.12 -9.08
C SER A 22 22.35 5.34 -9.96
N ILE A 23 21.08 5.78 -10.09
CA ILE A 23 20.72 6.96 -10.85
C ILE A 23 21.05 8.21 -10.02
N PRO A 24 21.81 9.18 -10.55
CA PRO A 24 22.09 10.43 -9.86
C PRO A 24 20.81 11.17 -9.49
N TRP A 25 20.78 11.75 -8.29
CA TRP A 25 19.57 12.33 -7.69
C TRP A 25 18.89 13.39 -8.58
N ASP A 26 19.68 14.25 -9.21
CA ASP A 26 19.26 15.33 -10.11
C ASP A 26 18.66 14.81 -11.43
N GLN A 27 19.02 13.57 -11.80
CA GLN A 27 18.56 12.90 -13.01
C GLN A 27 17.25 12.13 -12.80
N ILE A 28 16.81 11.89 -11.57
CA ILE A 28 15.54 11.24 -11.27
C ILE A 28 14.38 12.18 -11.64
N LYS A 29 13.52 11.74 -12.57
CA LYS A 29 12.33 12.49 -13.01
C LYS A 29 11.08 11.66 -12.77
N LEU A 30 10.13 12.23 -12.04
CA LEU A 30 8.82 11.64 -11.79
C LEU A 30 7.76 12.40 -12.61
N LYS A 31 6.77 11.67 -13.13
CA LYS A 31 5.57 12.22 -13.77
C LYS A 31 4.33 11.56 -13.15
N THR A 32 3.15 12.11 -13.41
CA THR A 32 1.88 11.52 -13.00
C THR A 32 1.10 11.06 -14.23
N ASN A 33 0.37 9.97 -14.11
CA ASN A 33 -0.59 9.56 -15.13
C ASN A 33 -1.84 10.48 -15.10
N VAL A 34 -2.82 10.20 -15.97
CA VAL A 34 -4.08 10.95 -16.07
C VAL A 34 -4.94 10.91 -14.80
N ASN A 35 -4.68 9.97 -13.90
CA ASN A 35 -5.37 9.80 -12.62
C ASN A 35 -4.53 10.30 -11.44
N GLY A 36 -3.39 10.96 -11.70
CA GLY A 36 -2.51 11.50 -10.67
C GLY A 36 -1.54 10.49 -10.04
N LYS A 37 -1.56 9.21 -10.43
CA LYS A 37 -0.61 8.21 -9.90
C LYS A 37 0.81 8.53 -10.40
N PRO A 38 1.79 8.74 -9.50
CA PRO A 38 3.16 9.03 -9.89
C PRO A 38 3.86 7.80 -10.46
N TYR A 39 4.79 8.02 -11.40
CA TYR A 39 5.63 7.00 -12.01
C TYR A 39 7.02 7.56 -12.35
N LEU A 40 8.01 6.67 -12.38
CA LEU A 40 9.39 7.01 -12.75
C LEU A 40 9.49 7.14 -14.28
N VAL A 41 9.97 8.28 -14.77
CA VAL A 41 10.17 8.48 -16.21
C VAL A 41 11.37 7.66 -16.66
N ARG A 42 11.14 6.73 -17.58
CA ARG A 42 12.24 6.00 -18.24
C ARG A 42 12.87 6.87 -19.30
N ARG A 43 14.20 7.03 -19.26
CA ARG A 43 14.96 7.61 -20.37
C ARG A 43 15.38 6.47 -21.30
N LEU A 44 14.80 6.42 -22.50
CA LEU A 44 15.14 5.43 -23.53
C LEU A 44 16.47 5.74 -24.24
N GLN A 45 17.08 6.89 -23.94
CA GLN A 45 18.20 7.45 -24.70
C GLN A 45 19.59 7.05 -24.17
N ASP A 46 19.68 6.30 -23.08
CA ASP A 46 20.94 5.76 -22.56
C ASP A 46 20.79 4.25 -22.24
N PRO A 47 21.23 3.36 -23.14
CA PRO A 47 21.15 1.90 -22.96
C PRO A 47 21.85 1.38 -21.70
N SER A 48 22.79 2.13 -21.12
CA SER A 48 23.49 1.75 -19.88
C SER A 48 22.70 2.08 -18.60
N LEU A 49 21.72 2.98 -18.71
CA LEU A 49 20.86 3.44 -17.60
C LEU A 49 19.42 2.95 -17.70
N VAL A 50 19.04 2.18 -18.73
CA VAL A 50 17.73 1.50 -18.75
C VAL A 50 17.89 0.23 -17.94
N PRO A 51 17.38 0.15 -16.69
CA PRO A 51 17.37 -1.14 -16.01
C PRO A 51 16.52 -2.06 -16.87
N ASP A 52 16.97 -3.29 -17.08
CA ASP A 52 16.16 -4.36 -17.68
C ASP A 52 15.02 -4.80 -16.73
N ARG A 53 14.59 -3.88 -15.87
CA ARG A 53 13.65 -4.03 -14.78
C ARG A 53 12.58 -2.94 -14.89
N CYS A 54 11.32 -3.35 -14.75
CA CYS A 54 10.20 -2.47 -14.54
C CYS A 54 10.15 -2.10 -13.06
N PHE A 55 10.38 -0.83 -12.74
CA PHE A 55 10.21 -0.27 -11.40
C PHE A 55 8.80 0.33 -11.27
N ASN A 56 7.98 -0.24 -10.39
CA ASN A 56 6.70 0.32 -9.99
C ASN A 56 6.78 0.74 -8.52
N PHE A 57 6.06 1.80 -8.16
CA PHE A 57 5.97 2.25 -6.77
C PHE A 57 4.60 2.85 -6.46
N ASN A 58 4.26 2.89 -5.17
CA ASN A 58 3.13 3.62 -4.65
C ASN A 58 3.47 4.23 -3.29
N ILE A 59 2.84 5.36 -2.95
CA ILE A 59 3.10 6.12 -1.73
C ILE A 59 1.77 6.37 -1.02
N SER A 60 1.79 6.29 0.31
CA SER A 60 0.74 6.85 1.16
C SER A 60 1.35 7.61 2.33
N HIS A 61 0.54 8.43 2.98
CA HIS A 61 0.95 9.13 4.19
C HIS A 61 -0.26 9.44 5.07
N ASP A 62 -0.10 9.26 6.38
CA ASP A 62 -1.05 9.78 7.36
C ASP A 62 -0.37 10.00 8.72
N GLY A 63 -0.91 10.92 9.53
CA GLY A 63 -0.27 11.31 10.79
C GLY A 63 1.18 11.75 10.58
N SER A 64 2.11 11.12 11.30
CA SER A 64 3.57 11.30 11.17
C SER A 64 4.24 10.33 10.20
N MET A 65 3.48 9.44 9.54
CA MET A 65 4.00 8.39 8.68
C MET A 65 3.92 8.74 7.20
N VAL A 66 4.98 8.38 6.48
CA VAL A 66 5.03 8.36 5.01
C VAL A 66 5.55 6.98 4.61
N VAL A 67 4.78 6.25 3.83
CA VAL A 67 5.10 4.87 3.42
C VAL A 67 5.24 4.80 1.91
N CYS A 68 6.16 3.96 1.46
CA CYS A 68 6.34 3.63 0.05
C CYS A 68 6.42 2.11 -0.11
N SER A 69 5.63 1.57 -1.04
CA SER A 69 5.85 0.23 -1.57
C SER A 69 6.44 0.33 -2.97
N PHE A 70 7.33 -0.59 -3.32
CA PHE A 70 7.88 -0.68 -4.67
C PHE A 70 8.09 -2.13 -5.08
N SER A 71 8.15 -2.38 -6.39
CA SER A 71 8.43 -3.69 -6.97
C SER A 71 9.34 -3.56 -8.19
N GLU A 72 10.22 -4.53 -8.38
CA GLU A 72 11.05 -4.67 -9.57
C GLU A 72 10.76 -5.98 -10.31
N SER A 73 10.39 -5.91 -11.59
CA SER A 73 10.17 -7.10 -12.42
C SER A 73 11.12 -7.10 -13.61
N ARG A 74 11.77 -8.22 -13.93
CA ARG A 74 12.63 -8.31 -15.13
C ARG A 74 11.81 -8.19 -16.40
N ARG A 75 12.33 -7.51 -17.41
CA ARG A 75 11.78 -7.59 -18.77
C ARG A 75 12.21 -8.92 -19.38
N ARG A 76 11.25 -9.67 -19.92
CA ARG A 76 11.58 -10.65 -20.96
C ARG A 76 11.78 -9.86 -22.24
N THR A 77 12.99 -9.87 -22.76
CA THR A 77 13.23 -9.44 -24.15
C THR A 77 12.34 -10.28 -25.04
N ALA A 78 11.60 -9.62 -25.95
CA ALA A 78 10.85 -10.33 -26.98
C ALA A 78 11.83 -11.29 -27.66
N ALA A 79 11.55 -12.58 -27.61
CA ALA A 79 12.29 -13.56 -28.38
C ALA A 79 12.35 -13.07 -29.82
N LYS A 80 13.54 -13.15 -30.43
CA LYS A 80 13.80 -12.76 -31.82
C LYS A 80 12.65 -13.21 -32.71
N GLU A 81 12.09 -12.27 -33.47
CA GLU A 81 11.13 -12.55 -34.54
C GLU A 81 11.71 -13.62 -35.46
N GLY A 82 11.02 -14.76 -35.54
CA GLY A 82 11.44 -15.91 -36.32
C GLY A 82 10.49 -17.08 -36.16
N GLU A 83 9.24 -16.92 -36.57
CA GLU A 83 8.51 -17.86 -37.44
C GLU A 83 7.01 -17.50 -37.50
N VAL A 84 6.52 -17.43 -38.73
CA VAL A 84 5.17 -17.03 -39.12
C VAL A 84 4.22 -18.19 -38.88
N SER A 85 3.07 -17.94 -38.24
CA SER A 85 1.83 -18.64 -38.54
C SER A 85 0.65 -17.67 -38.43
N ARG A 86 0.00 -17.46 -39.57
CA ARG A 86 -1.16 -16.58 -39.77
C ARG A 86 -2.38 -17.14 -39.03
N GLY A 87 -2.96 -16.37 -38.13
CA GLY A 87 -4.27 -16.63 -37.53
C GLY A 87 -4.76 -15.50 -36.63
N ASN A 88 -5.72 -14.72 -37.14
CA ASN A 88 -6.63 -13.79 -36.46
C ASN A 88 -6.09 -12.86 -35.36
N LEU A 89 -5.82 -11.62 -35.77
CA LEU A 89 -5.52 -10.47 -34.92
C LEU A 89 -6.75 -10.04 -34.11
N SER A 90 -6.74 -10.37 -32.81
CA SER A 90 -7.34 -9.53 -31.78
C SER A 90 -6.21 -8.78 -31.07
N PRO A 91 -6.30 -7.46 -30.80
CA PRO A 91 -5.26 -6.73 -30.09
C PRO A 91 -5.38 -6.97 -28.59
N SER A 92 -5.06 -8.19 -28.13
CA SER A 92 -4.88 -8.53 -26.72
C SER A 92 -3.39 -8.81 -26.48
N GLY A 93 -2.70 -7.75 -26.08
CA GLY A 93 -1.25 -7.64 -25.96
C GLY A 93 -0.57 -8.71 -25.10
N GLY A 94 0.67 -9.05 -25.51
CA GLY A 94 1.53 -10.08 -24.94
C GLY A 94 1.68 -10.06 -23.43
N GLY A 95 1.71 -11.27 -22.86
CA GLY A 95 1.94 -11.54 -21.44
C GLY A 95 3.22 -10.87 -20.95
N GLN A 96 3.04 -9.81 -20.17
CA GLN A 96 4.09 -9.24 -19.34
C GLN A 96 3.82 -9.68 -17.91
N ASP A 97 4.85 -10.15 -17.20
CA ASP A 97 4.85 -10.30 -15.74
C ASP A 97 4.81 -8.89 -15.10
N ARG A 98 3.69 -8.20 -15.27
CA ARG A 98 3.42 -6.91 -14.63
C ARG A 98 2.65 -7.19 -13.35
N HIS A 99 3.11 -6.59 -12.26
CA HIS A 99 2.33 -6.53 -11.04
C HIS A 99 1.96 -5.08 -10.78
N GLU A 100 0.70 -4.86 -10.41
CA GLU A 100 0.23 -3.56 -9.94
C GLU A 100 0.35 -3.53 -8.43
N ILE A 101 0.92 -2.46 -7.89
CA ILE A 101 1.15 -2.33 -6.46
C ILE A 101 0.54 -1.04 -5.92
N GLY A 102 0.00 -1.14 -4.72
CA GLY A 102 -0.59 -0.05 -3.96
C GLY A 102 -0.29 -0.23 -2.47
N VAL A 103 -0.17 0.90 -1.76
CA VAL A 103 0.00 0.92 -0.31
C VAL A 103 -0.88 2.00 0.27
N ASP A 104 -1.46 1.72 1.43
CA ASP A 104 -2.15 2.72 2.21
C ASP A 104 -1.81 2.63 3.70
N VAL A 105 -1.74 3.79 4.36
CA VAL A 105 -1.49 3.91 5.79
C VAL A 105 -2.48 4.89 6.39
N MET A 106 -3.06 4.53 7.53
CA MET A 106 -3.95 5.40 8.29
C MET A 106 -3.57 5.41 9.76
N GLU A 107 -3.63 6.59 10.38
CA GLU A 107 -3.59 6.70 11.83
C GLU A 107 -4.96 6.29 12.41
N TYR A 108 -4.99 5.61 13.55
CA TYR A 108 -6.21 5.25 14.28
C TYR A 108 -6.84 6.49 14.92
N LYS A 109 -7.39 7.35 14.06
CA LYS A 109 -8.11 8.57 14.39
C LYS A 109 -9.25 8.72 13.39
N LEU A 110 -10.27 9.47 13.81
CA LEU A 110 -11.31 9.90 12.88
C LEU A 110 -10.67 10.74 11.76
N PRO A 111 -11.09 10.54 10.50
CA PRO A 111 -10.69 11.42 9.41
C PRO A 111 -11.01 12.89 9.76
N ARG A 112 -10.20 13.82 9.27
CA ARG A 112 -10.21 15.23 9.74
C ARG A 112 -11.56 15.95 9.65
N SER A 113 -12.46 15.49 8.80
CA SER A 113 -13.80 16.05 8.64
C SER A 113 -14.81 15.53 9.66
N GLU A 114 -14.57 14.35 10.24
CA GLU A 114 -15.53 13.64 11.08
C GLU A 114 -15.26 13.88 12.56
N LYS A 115 -16.33 14.09 13.33
CA LYS A 115 -16.26 14.32 14.78
C LYS A 115 -16.59 13.08 15.57
N THR A 116 -17.33 12.14 14.99
CA THR A 116 -17.76 10.90 15.66
C THR A 116 -17.58 9.67 14.77
N VAL A 117 -17.51 8.49 15.42
CA VAL A 117 -17.49 7.19 14.72
C VAL A 117 -18.78 6.97 13.91
N ALA A 118 -19.91 7.47 14.41
CA ALA A 118 -21.20 7.40 13.72
C ALA A 118 -21.22 8.21 12.42
N GLU A 119 -20.70 9.45 12.45
CA GLU A 119 -20.55 10.27 11.24
C GLU A 119 -19.62 9.59 10.22
N PHE A 120 -18.47 9.06 10.68
CA PHE A 120 -17.55 8.35 9.80
C PHE A 120 -18.17 7.09 9.19
N ARG A 121 -18.94 6.32 9.97
CA ARG A 121 -19.68 5.16 9.49
C ARG A 121 -20.71 5.55 8.43
N SER A 122 -21.46 6.61 8.66
CA SER A 122 -22.47 7.11 7.71
C SER A 122 -21.81 7.55 6.40
N LEU A 123 -20.65 8.22 6.46
CA LEU A 123 -19.90 8.59 5.27
C LEU A 123 -19.43 7.37 4.46
N LEU A 124 -19.01 6.31 5.13
CA LEU A 124 -18.56 5.08 4.48
C LEU A 124 -19.70 4.17 4.00
N GLU A 125 -20.92 4.37 4.51
CA GLU A 125 -22.01 3.40 4.39
C GLU A 125 -22.34 3.02 2.94
N ASP A 126 -22.31 3.99 2.03
CA ASP A 126 -22.58 3.77 0.59
C ASP A 126 -21.44 3.07 -0.15
N HIS A 127 -20.27 2.97 0.49
CA HIS A 127 -19.08 2.33 -0.02
C HIS A 127 -18.84 0.93 0.55
N LEU A 128 -19.70 0.48 1.49
CA LEU A 128 -19.62 -0.85 2.09
C LEU A 128 -20.54 -1.85 1.37
N SER A 129 -20.01 -3.02 1.09
CA SER A 129 -20.81 -4.18 0.68
C SER A 129 -21.70 -4.69 1.83
N PRO A 130 -22.76 -5.45 1.56
CA PRO A 130 -23.62 -6.00 2.62
C PRO A 130 -22.86 -6.86 3.65
N GLY A 131 -21.82 -7.58 3.23
CA GLY A 131 -20.97 -8.37 4.13
C GLY A 131 -20.12 -7.50 5.05
N GLU A 132 -19.53 -6.43 4.51
CA GLU A 132 -18.76 -5.45 5.27
C GLU A 132 -19.64 -4.68 6.26
N LYS A 133 -20.87 -4.29 5.85
CA LYS A 133 -21.86 -3.68 6.75
C LYS A 133 -22.14 -4.57 7.95
N ARG A 134 -22.56 -5.82 7.72
CA ARG A 134 -22.82 -6.78 8.81
C ARG A 134 -21.63 -6.97 9.75
N MET A 135 -20.42 -6.94 9.21
CA MET A 135 -19.20 -7.06 10.00
C MET A 135 -18.96 -5.83 10.90
N VAL A 136 -19.22 -4.62 10.39
CA VAL A 136 -19.15 -3.39 11.19
C VAL A 136 -20.30 -3.34 12.21
N ASP A 137 -21.49 -3.81 11.84
CA ASP A 137 -22.65 -3.89 12.73
C ASP A 137 -22.35 -4.80 13.93
N ALA A 138 -21.78 -5.98 13.69
CA ALA A 138 -21.42 -6.93 14.75
C ALA A 138 -20.39 -6.36 15.75
N ARG A 139 -19.51 -5.46 15.30
CA ARG A 139 -18.54 -4.76 16.17
C ARG A 139 -19.19 -3.72 17.07
N SER A 140 -20.39 -3.25 16.74
CA SER A 140 -21.10 -2.22 17.51
C SER A 140 -21.67 -2.75 18.84
N THR A 141 -21.70 -4.07 19.02
CA THR A 141 -22.29 -4.74 20.19
C THR A 141 -21.37 -5.83 20.75
N SER A 142 -20.06 -5.74 20.49
CA SER A 142 -19.09 -6.79 20.86
C SER A 142 -18.66 -6.73 22.33
N PHE A 143 -18.76 -5.55 22.95
CA PHE A 143 -18.31 -5.26 24.30
C PHE A 143 -19.44 -4.70 25.16
N SER A 144 -19.31 -4.82 26.48
CA SER A 144 -20.25 -4.22 27.43
C SER A 144 -20.10 -2.70 27.55
N ASP A 145 -18.89 -2.19 27.27
CA ASP A 145 -18.54 -0.77 27.34
C ASP A 145 -18.73 -0.11 25.97
N ASP A 146 -19.36 1.07 25.94
CA ASP A 146 -19.68 1.78 24.69
C ASP A 146 -18.43 2.36 24.02
N ASP A 147 -17.45 2.84 24.79
CA ASP A 147 -16.21 3.39 24.23
C ASP A 147 -15.41 2.28 23.53
N ASP A 148 -15.39 1.07 24.10
CA ASP A 148 -14.74 -0.08 23.47
C ASP A 148 -15.47 -0.55 22.20
N ASN A 149 -16.81 -0.50 22.17
CA ASN A 149 -17.58 -0.73 20.95
C ASN A 149 -17.27 0.32 19.88
N GLN A 150 -17.21 1.61 20.24
CA GLN A 150 -16.85 2.68 19.31
C GLN A 150 -15.44 2.49 18.73
N ARG A 151 -14.47 2.10 19.57
CA ARG A 151 -13.10 1.76 19.12
C ARG A 151 -13.09 0.57 18.17
N SER A 152 -13.87 -0.47 18.45
CA SER A 152 -13.99 -1.65 17.59
C SER A 152 -14.62 -1.30 16.23
N VAL A 153 -15.68 -0.50 16.23
CA VAL A 153 -16.30 -0.02 14.99
C VAL A 153 -15.32 0.83 14.17
N LEU A 154 -14.61 1.75 14.81
CA LEU A 154 -13.60 2.57 14.15
C LEU A 154 -12.48 1.71 13.54
N ASP A 155 -11.99 0.73 14.28
CA ASP A 155 -11.02 -0.26 13.78
C ASP A 155 -11.53 -0.95 12.51
N GLY A 156 -12.74 -1.49 12.52
CA GLY A 156 -13.33 -2.15 11.35
C GLY A 156 -13.45 -1.23 10.13
N LEU A 157 -13.88 0.02 10.33
CA LEU A 157 -14.02 1.01 9.27
C LEU A 157 -12.66 1.39 8.66
N LEU A 158 -11.65 1.66 9.49
CA LEU A 158 -10.31 1.99 9.05
C LEU A 158 -9.66 0.82 8.32
N GLN A 159 -9.88 -0.42 8.76
CA GLN A 159 -9.43 -1.62 8.05
C GLN A 159 -10.00 -1.66 6.63
N ILE A 160 -11.33 -1.63 6.51
CA ILE A 160 -12.00 -1.70 5.20
C ILE A 160 -11.50 -0.58 4.29
N TRP A 161 -11.42 0.66 4.81
CA TRP A 161 -10.92 1.80 4.03
C TRP A 161 -9.49 1.53 3.55
N THR A 162 -8.56 1.21 4.45
CA THR A 162 -7.13 1.07 4.14
C THR A 162 -6.89 -0.02 3.09
N PHE A 163 -7.60 -1.15 3.18
CA PHE A 163 -7.52 -2.21 2.16
C PHE A 163 -8.11 -1.79 0.81
N LYS A 164 -9.28 -1.15 0.78
CA LYS A 164 -9.87 -0.70 -0.49
C LYS A 164 -9.01 0.38 -1.16
N GLU A 165 -8.44 1.29 -0.39
CA GLU A 165 -7.52 2.31 -0.90
C GLU A 165 -6.22 1.70 -1.44
N SER A 166 -5.63 0.72 -0.77
CA SER A 166 -4.43 0.06 -1.30
C SER A 166 -4.73 -0.64 -2.64
N ILE A 167 -5.93 -1.22 -2.83
CA ILE A 167 -6.40 -1.78 -4.11
C ILE A 167 -6.59 -0.70 -5.18
N ILE A 168 -7.31 0.39 -4.87
CA ILE A 168 -7.53 1.51 -5.82
C ILE A 168 -6.20 2.13 -6.25
N LYS A 169 -5.28 2.30 -5.29
CA LYS A 169 -3.93 2.79 -5.56
C LYS A 169 -3.13 1.84 -6.42
N ALA A 170 -3.28 0.53 -6.26
CA ALA A 170 -2.67 -0.46 -7.13
C ALA A 170 -3.15 -0.32 -8.58
N LEU A 171 -4.47 -0.33 -8.78
CA LEU A 171 -5.11 -0.14 -10.08
C LEU A 171 -4.79 1.22 -10.74
N GLY A 172 -4.51 2.24 -9.94
CA GLY A 172 -4.18 3.57 -10.43
C GLY A 172 -5.36 4.28 -11.12
N CYS A 173 -6.59 3.88 -10.81
CA CYS A 173 -7.82 4.51 -11.30
C CYS A 173 -8.19 5.79 -10.53
N GLY A 174 -7.61 6.02 -9.36
CA GLY A 174 -7.96 7.15 -8.48
C GLY A 174 -9.44 7.09 -8.07
N LEU A 175 -10.05 8.26 -7.84
CA LEU A 175 -11.47 8.38 -7.45
C LEU A 175 -12.47 7.97 -8.54
N ARG A 176 -12.01 7.54 -9.73
CA ARG A 176 -12.90 7.17 -10.84
C ARG A 176 -13.58 5.82 -10.62
N ARG A 177 -13.05 4.98 -9.72
CA ARG A 177 -13.68 3.71 -9.36
C ARG A 177 -14.44 3.89 -8.07
N GLU A 178 -15.71 3.57 -8.10
CA GLU A 178 -16.54 3.61 -6.90
C GLU A 178 -16.12 2.48 -5.95
N LEU A 179 -15.89 2.84 -4.68
CA LEU A 179 -15.49 1.91 -3.62
C LEU A 179 -16.51 0.77 -3.40
N ASN A 180 -17.79 1.01 -3.74
CA ASN A 180 -18.88 0.03 -3.66
C ASN A 180 -18.70 -1.15 -4.62
N THR A 181 -17.93 -0.98 -5.71
CA THR A 181 -17.62 -2.05 -6.68
C THR A 181 -16.62 -3.04 -6.13
N ILE A 182 -15.94 -2.72 -5.03
CA ILE A 182 -14.93 -3.56 -4.38
C ILE A 182 -15.53 -4.07 -3.08
N SER A 183 -15.51 -5.37 -2.85
CA SER A 183 -15.91 -5.96 -1.57
C SER A 183 -14.83 -6.88 -1.02
N LEU A 184 -14.61 -6.78 0.29
CA LEU A 184 -13.67 -7.59 1.04
C LEU A 184 -14.43 -8.61 1.87
N SER A 185 -14.10 -9.89 1.72
CA SER A 185 -14.62 -10.97 2.58
C SER A 185 -13.51 -11.60 3.41
N ASN A 186 -13.89 -12.13 4.57
CA ASN A 186 -12.99 -12.73 5.57
C ASN A 186 -11.94 -11.74 6.12
N LEU A 187 -12.28 -10.46 6.25
CA LEU A 187 -11.50 -9.54 7.09
C LEU A 187 -11.58 -10.04 8.54
N THR A 188 -10.50 -10.63 9.02
CA THR A 188 -10.35 -11.05 10.43
C THR A 188 -9.63 -9.97 11.23
N HIS A 189 -9.77 -10.01 12.56
CA HIS A 189 -8.98 -9.17 13.46
C HIS A 189 -7.49 -9.32 13.13
N HIS A 190 -6.77 -8.21 13.07
CA HIS A 190 -5.37 -8.19 12.70
C HIS A 190 -4.47 -8.53 13.88
N SER A 191 -3.26 -9.00 13.55
CA SER A 191 -2.19 -9.09 14.55
C SER A 191 -1.78 -7.67 14.88
N ASP A 192 -2.18 -7.17 16.05
CA ASP A 192 -1.54 -6.00 16.65
C ASP A 192 -0.09 -6.40 16.96
N ILE A 193 0.86 -5.71 16.35
CA ILE A 193 2.27 -5.87 16.66
C ILE A 193 2.68 -4.67 17.50
N GLU A 194 3.06 -4.94 18.74
CA GLU A 194 3.83 -3.98 19.53
C GLU A 194 5.23 -3.93 18.94
N LEU A 195 5.52 -2.84 18.23
CA LEU A 195 6.87 -2.56 17.75
C LEU A 195 7.53 -1.59 18.73
N GLU A 196 8.83 -1.78 18.93
CA GLU A 196 9.68 -0.73 19.53
C GLU A 196 9.56 0.57 18.72
N ASP A 197 9.90 1.70 19.32
CA ASP A 197 9.81 2.99 18.64
C ASP A 197 10.69 2.92 17.37
N PRO A 198 10.15 3.23 16.18
CA PRO A 198 10.95 3.26 14.96
C PRO A 198 12.26 4.04 15.09
N LEU A 199 12.29 5.09 15.93
CA LEU A 199 13.52 5.84 16.21
C LEU A 199 14.53 5.01 17.03
N GLU A 200 14.09 4.28 18.05
CA GLU A 200 14.95 3.38 18.84
C GLU A 200 15.48 2.22 18.00
N ILE A 201 14.66 1.68 17.08
CA ILE A 201 15.10 0.66 16.12
C ILE A 201 16.24 1.19 15.24
N ILE A 202 16.09 2.42 14.73
CA ILE A 202 17.10 3.08 13.90
C ILE A 202 18.37 3.38 14.70
N GLU A 203 18.26 3.94 15.91
CA GLU A 203 19.40 4.29 16.78
C GLU A 203 20.21 3.06 17.20
N ALA A 204 19.54 1.94 17.44
CA ALA A 204 20.20 0.68 17.79
C ALA A 204 20.94 0.02 16.61
N GLY A 205 20.96 0.63 15.41
CA GLY A 205 21.58 0.06 14.22
C GLY A 205 20.89 -1.22 13.72
N ARG A 206 19.70 -1.54 14.25
CA ARG A 206 18.88 -2.69 13.83
C ARG A 206 18.15 -2.32 12.56
N GLN A 207 18.89 -2.24 11.45
CA GLN A 207 18.35 -1.86 10.15
C GLN A 207 17.58 -3.00 9.44
N LYS A 208 17.31 -4.12 10.13
CA LYS A 208 16.63 -5.28 9.54
C LYS A 208 15.21 -5.35 10.10
N ASP A 209 14.29 -5.08 9.20
CA ASP A 209 12.91 -4.82 9.56
C ASP A 209 12.05 -6.06 9.65
N PHE A 210 10.92 -5.91 10.32
CA PHE A 210 9.92 -6.94 10.37
C PHE A 210 9.36 -7.23 8.97
N VAL A 211 8.87 -8.44 8.82
CA VAL A 211 8.24 -8.94 7.61
C VAL A 211 6.74 -8.66 7.76
N LEU A 212 6.13 -7.91 6.84
CA LEU A 212 4.69 -7.63 6.92
C LEU A 212 3.89 -8.94 6.98
N PRO A 213 2.96 -9.14 7.91
CA PRO A 213 2.15 -10.36 7.91
C PRO A 213 1.37 -10.54 6.61
N ASP A 214 1.51 -11.71 5.98
CA ASP A 214 0.73 -12.10 4.80
C ASP A 214 -0.73 -12.37 5.20
N ARG A 215 -1.66 -11.83 4.41
CA ARG A 215 -3.11 -11.98 4.55
C ARG A 215 -3.77 -12.62 3.33
N SER A 216 -2.98 -12.99 2.33
CA SER A 216 -3.44 -13.44 1.02
C SER A 216 -4.25 -14.74 1.05
N SER A 217 -4.05 -15.58 2.07
CA SER A 217 -4.80 -16.82 2.25
C SER A 217 -6.17 -16.60 2.90
N ASN A 218 -6.35 -15.49 3.62
CA ASN A 218 -7.58 -15.20 4.36
C ASN A 218 -8.46 -14.21 3.60
N LEU A 219 -7.89 -13.12 3.11
CA LEU A 219 -8.63 -12.02 2.50
C LEU A 219 -8.99 -12.33 1.04
N VAL A 220 -10.27 -12.28 0.73
CA VAL A 220 -10.76 -12.43 -0.64
C VAL A 220 -11.35 -11.11 -1.10
N VAL A 221 -10.89 -10.65 -2.26
CA VAL A 221 -11.42 -9.46 -2.95
C VAL A 221 -12.40 -9.90 -4.01
N SER A 222 -13.50 -9.18 -4.12
CA SER A 222 -14.39 -9.28 -5.26
C SER A 222 -14.61 -7.93 -5.90
N PHE A 223 -14.74 -7.94 -7.22
CA PHE A 223 -15.15 -6.79 -8.02
C PHE A 223 -16.51 -7.08 -8.64
N ASP A 224 -17.49 -6.21 -8.38
CA ASP A 224 -18.85 -6.34 -8.90
C ASP A 224 -19.46 -7.72 -8.57
N GLY A 225 -19.17 -8.23 -7.37
CA GLY A 225 -19.61 -9.54 -6.87
C GLY A 225 -18.83 -10.74 -7.39
N LYS A 226 -17.80 -10.54 -8.24
CA LYS A 226 -16.94 -11.62 -8.73
C LYS A 226 -15.61 -11.66 -8.00
N GLU A 227 -15.28 -12.79 -7.40
CA GLU A 227 -13.98 -13.00 -6.74
C GLU A 227 -12.81 -12.82 -7.71
N ASP A 228 -11.75 -12.17 -7.23
CA ASP A 228 -10.47 -12.03 -7.91
C ASP A 228 -9.32 -12.52 -6.99
N ARG A 229 -8.77 -13.67 -7.35
CA ARG A 229 -7.72 -14.38 -6.57
C ARG A 229 -6.30 -14.02 -6.98
N ASN A 230 -6.16 -13.09 -7.92
CA ASN A 230 -4.86 -12.58 -8.38
C ASN A 230 -4.24 -11.59 -7.38
N TRP A 231 -5.02 -11.18 -6.38
CA TRP A 231 -4.57 -10.26 -5.35
C TRP A 231 -3.80 -10.98 -4.23
N ARG A 232 -2.80 -10.27 -3.73
CA ARG A 232 -2.02 -10.60 -2.53
C ARG A 232 -2.00 -9.38 -1.62
N PHE A 233 -2.06 -9.63 -0.32
CA PHE A 233 -2.19 -8.60 0.69
C PHE A 233 -1.23 -8.83 1.84
N TRP A 234 -0.62 -7.75 2.27
CA TRP A 234 0.15 -7.70 3.50
C TRP A 234 -0.34 -6.58 4.37
N ASN A 235 -0.52 -6.86 5.65
CA ASN A 235 -1.10 -5.88 6.55
C ASN A 235 -0.58 -6.06 7.97
N VAL A 236 -0.40 -4.93 8.63
CA VAL A 236 -0.02 -4.83 10.03
C VAL A 236 -0.80 -3.68 10.67
N VAL A 237 -1.12 -3.87 11.93
CA VAL A 237 -1.51 -2.80 12.83
C VAL A 237 -0.40 -2.67 13.85
N TRP A 238 0.15 -1.47 14.03
CA TRP A 238 1.21 -1.23 15.00
C TRP A 238 0.91 -0.01 15.85
N THR A 239 1.35 -0.06 17.10
CA THR A 239 1.25 1.04 18.06
C THR A 239 2.65 1.60 18.28
N CYS A 240 2.84 2.88 18.01
CA CYS A 240 4.10 3.58 18.30
C CYS A 240 4.19 3.82 19.81
N PRO A 241 5.27 3.41 20.48
CA PRO A 241 5.48 3.70 21.88
C PRO A 241 5.44 5.21 22.14
N THR A 242 4.89 5.58 23.29
CA THR A 242 5.04 6.95 23.83
C THR A 242 6.17 6.97 24.82
N GLN A 243 6.99 8.04 24.77
CA GLN A 243 7.96 8.26 25.83
C GLN A 243 7.26 8.23 27.20
N PRO A 244 7.88 7.62 28.24
CA PRO A 244 7.26 7.48 29.56
C PRO A 244 6.80 8.81 30.20
N SER A 245 7.41 9.92 29.77
CA SER A 245 7.10 11.29 30.22
C SER A 245 6.02 12.00 29.40
N SER A 246 5.54 11.41 28.30
CA SER A 246 4.55 12.01 27.41
C SER A 246 3.14 11.77 27.93
N MET A 247 2.38 12.86 28.12
CA MET A 247 0.94 12.78 28.40
C MET A 247 0.08 12.46 27.15
N LYS A 248 0.68 12.40 25.95
CA LYS A 248 -0.05 12.05 24.73
C LYS A 248 -0.24 10.53 24.64
N PRO A 249 -1.43 10.04 24.23
CA PRO A 249 -1.64 8.63 23.99
C PRO A 249 -0.76 8.13 22.82
N PRO A 250 -0.41 6.84 22.80
CA PRO A 250 0.39 6.26 21.73
C PRO A 250 -0.34 6.37 20.39
N SER A 251 0.44 6.67 19.34
CA SER A 251 -0.11 6.75 17.99
C SER A 251 -0.19 5.34 17.41
N LYS A 252 -1.40 4.91 17.04
CA LYS A 252 -1.63 3.59 16.42
C LYS A 252 -1.88 3.77 14.93
N TYR A 253 -1.32 2.89 14.10
CA TYR A 253 -1.41 2.95 12.64
C TYR A 253 -1.81 1.59 12.06
N ILE A 254 -2.54 1.62 10.96
CA ILE A 254 -2.76 0.48 10.08
C ILE A 254 -2.05 0.72 8.75
N LEU A 255 -1.39 -0.30 8.23
CA LEU A 255 -0.74 -0.31 6.92
C LEU A 255 -1.27 -1.49 6.10
N SER A 256 -1.65 -1.24 4.86
CA SER A 256 -2.03 -2.28 3.90
C SER A 256 -1.21 -2.12 2.62
N ALA A 257 -0.56 -3.18 2.17
CA ALA A 257 0.04 -3.28 0.86
C ALA A 257 -0.72 -4.32 0.02
N ALA A 258 -1.13 -3.91 -1.18
CA ALA A 258 -1.85 -4.74 -2.13
C ALA A 258 -1.04 -4.91 -3.41
N VAL A 259 -0.96 -6.15 -3.89
CA VAL A 259 -0.32 -6.49 -5.16
C VAL A 259 -1.29 -7.32 -6.00
N ASN A 260 -1.51 -6.90 -7.24
CA ASN A 260 -2.26 -7.67 -8.22
C ASN A 260 -1.28 -8.36 -9.18
N SER A 261 -1.37 -9.68 -9.29
CA SER A 261 -0.50 -10.50 -10.15
C SER A 261 -1.26 -11.23 -11.24
N PHE A 262 -0.91 -10.96 -12.50
CA PHE A 262 -1.52 -11.64 -13.66
C PHE A 262 -1.00 -13.06 -13.91
N SER A 263 -0.05 -13.56 -13.08
CA SER A 263 0.52 -14.91 -13.15
C SER A 263 0.61 -15.51 -11.74
N PRO A 264 -0.47 -16.10 -11.20
CA PRO A 264 -0.51 -16.66 -9.85
C PRO A 264 0.48 -17.83 -9.65
N ASP A 265 0.86 -18.53 -10.72
CA ASP A 265 1.80 -19.67 -10.70
C ASP A 265 3.28 -19.27 -10.73
N ILE A 266 3.60 -17.98 -10.99
CA ILE A 266 4.99 -17.48 -11.14
C ILE A 266 5.44 -16.66 -9.90
N LEU A 267 4.52 -16.31 -9.00
CA LEU A 267 4.92 -15.83 -7.69
C LEU A 267 5.45 -17.01 -6.90
N SER A 268 6.77 -17.24 -7.02
CA SER A 268 7.47 -18.14 -6.11
C SER A 268 7.13 -17.77 -4.67
N SER A 269 7.29 -18.73 -3.77
CA SER A 269 7.18 -18.59 -2.32
C SER A 269 8.14 -17.55 -1.68
N GLU A 270 8.71 -16.63 -2.46
CA GLU A 270 9.79 -15.70 -2.07
C GLU A 270 9.46 -14.23 -2.36
N LEU A 271 8.18 -13.83 -2.34
CA LEU A 271 7.88 -12.40 -2.19
C LEU A 271 8.32 -11.96 -0.80
N ILE A 272 9.50 -11.34 -0.71
CA ILE A 272 9.98 -10.74 0.55
C ILE A 272 9.37 -9.34 0.67
N HIS A 273 8.70 -9.09 1.79
CA HIS A 273 8.03 -7.82 2.11
C HIS A 273 8.59 -7.21 3.41
N PRO A 274 9.88 -6.83 3.41
CA PRO A 274 10.52 -6.20 4.56
C PRO A 274 10.09 -4.73 4.68
N VAL A 275 9.99 -4.21 5.91
CA VAL A 275 9.49 -2.84 6.19
C VAL A 275 10.59 -1.90 6.67
N VAL A 276 11.34 -1.27 5.76
CA VAL A 276 12.46 -0.40 6.18
C VAL A 276 12.03 0.94 6.77
N PHE A 277 12.35 1.16 8.05
CA PHE A 277 12.22 2.47 8.68
C PHE A 277 13.38 3.41 8.32
N LYS A 278 13.04 4.68 8.06
CA LYS A 278 13.98 5.76 7.75
C LYS A 278 13.53 7.06 8.40
N THR A 279 14.47 7.79 8.99
CA THR A 279 14.26 9.18 9.39
C THR A 279 14.31 10.10 8.17
N VAL A 280 13.81 11.34 8.30
CA VAL A 280 13.93 12.35 7.24
C VAL A 280 15.40 12.62 6.90
N SER A 281 16.29 12.61 7.90
CA SER A 281 17.72 12.82 7.71
C SER A 281 18.36 11.73 6.84
N ASP A 282 17.92 10.47 6.97
CA ASP A 282 18.42 9.36 6.16
C ASP A 282 18.08 9.48 4.66
N LEU A 283 17.05 10.27 4.34
CA LEU A 283 16.58 10.49 2.98
C LEU A 283 17.37 11.57 2.24
N LEU A 284 18.13 12.40 2.95
CA LEU A 284 18.90 13.46 2.34
C LEU A 284 20.13 12.88 1.61
N PRO A 285 20.52 13.46 0.46
CA PRO A 285 21.75 13.06 -0.21
C PRO A 285 22.97 13.40 0.66
N SER A 286 23.94 12.49 0.69
CA SER A 286 25.26 12.78 1.24
C SER A 286 25.98 13.74 0.30
N TYR A 287 26.31 14.93 0.78
CA TYR A 287 27.15 15.90 0.05
C TYR A 287 28.62 15.63 0.31
#